data_AF-G3HPN9-F1
#
_entry.id   AF-G3HPN9-F1
#
_cell.length_a   1.000
_cell.length_b   1.000
_cell.length_c   1.000
_cell.angle_alpha   90.00
_cell.angle_beta   90.00
_cell.angle_gamma   90.00
#
_symmetry.space_group_name_H-M   'P 1'
#
loop_
_entity.id
_entity.type
_entity.pdbx_description
1 polymer ?
#
loop_
_entity_poly.entity_id
_entity_poly.type
_entity_poly.pdbx_seq_one_letter_code
_entity_poly.pdbx_strand_id
1 'polypeptide(L)'
;MSELKDCPLQFHDFKSVDHLKVRPQYTAVLARSKDDGIGIEELDALQLELETLLSSASPQLRVLEAETQILTDWQDKKAGSRP
;
A
#
# COMPACT_ATOMS: atom_id res chain seq x y z
N MET A 1 3.79 -29.13 -3.51
CA MET A 1 3.26 -28.44 -4.71
C MET A 1 1.73 -28.43 -4.77
N SER A 2 0.99 -29.30 -4.06
CA SER A 2 -0.48 -29.37 -4.18
C SER A 2 -1.26 -28.38 -3.32
N GLU A 3 -0.69 -27.87 -2.22
CA GLU A 3 -1.43 -27.01 -1.27
C GLU A 3 -1.75 -25.60 -1.78
N LEU A 4 -1.03 -25.09 -2.79
CA LEU A 4 -1.34 -23.79 -3.40
C LEU A 4 -2.62 -23.80 -4.24
N LYS A 5 -3.07 -24.97 -4.71
CA LYS A 5 -4.24 -25.07 -5.61
C LYS A 5 -5.56 -24.73 -4.91
N ASP A 6 -5.61 -24.87 -3.59
CA ASP A 6 -6.79 -24.57 -2.76
C ASP A 6 -6.64 -23.25 -1.99
N CYS A 7 -5.60 -22.45 -2.30
CA CYS A 7 -5.41 -21.15 -1.67
C CYS A 7 -6.47 -20.17 -2.19
N PRO A 8 -7.32 -19.58 -1.33
CA PRO A 8 -8.40 -18.70 -1.76
C PRO A 8 -7.95 -17.30 -2.21
N LEU A 9 -6.65 -16.99 -2.11
CA LEU A 9 -6.09 -15.69 -2.45
C LEU A 9 -6.13 -15.41 -3.96
N GLN A 10 -6.37 -14.15 -4.29
CA GLN A 10 -6.44 -13.68 -5.67
C GLN A 10 -5.09 -13.13 -6.18
N PHE A 11 -4.12 -12.88 -5.29
CA PHE A 11 -2.75 -12.46 -5.61
C PHE A 11 -2.71 -11.26 -6.57
N HIS A 12 -3.36 -10.17 -6.16
CA HIS A 12 -3.41 -8.95 -6.97
C HIS A 12 -2.01 -8.41 -7.29
N ASP A 13 -1.79 -8.06 -8.57
CA ASP A 13 -0.54 -7.47 -9.02
C ASP A 13 -0.50 -5.96 -8.71
N PHE A 14 0.29 -5.60 -7.69
CA PHE A 14 0.53 -4.21 -7.33
C PHE A 14 1.74 -3.69 -8.09
N LYS A 15 1.48 -2.86 -9.12
CA LYS A 15 2.56 -2.21 -9.87
C LYS A 15 3.34 -1.25 -8.97
N SER A 16 4.65 -1.45 -8.90
CA SER A 16 5.56 -0.52 -8.23
C SER A 16 5.53 0.86 -8.91
N VAL A 17 5.37 1.92 -8.13
CA VAL A 17 5.36 3.30 -8.63
C VAL A 17 6.70 3.96 -8.35
N ASP A 18 7.32 4.54 -9.38
CA ASP A 18 8.55 5.32 -9.25
C ASP A 18 8.23 6.71 -8.66
N HIS A 19 8.38 6.83 -7.34
CA HIS A 19 8.00 8.03 -6.60
C HIS A 19 8.85 9.26 -6.96
N LEU A 20 10.07 9.06 -7.46
CA LEU A 20 10.93 10.15 -7.93
C LEU A 20 10.33 10.86 -9.15
N LYS A 21 9.60 10.12 -9.99
CA LYS A 21 8.98 10.66 -11.21
C LYS A 21 7.56 11.16 -11.00
N VAL A 22 6.81 10.49 -10.12
CA VAL A 22 5.39 10.78 -9.92
C VAL A 22 5.17 11.84 -8.83
N ARG A 23 6.12 11.98 -7.88
CA ARG A 23 6.01 12.85 -6.72
C ARG A 23 7.33 13.58 -6.42
N PRO A 24 7.75 14.46 -7.34
CA PRO A 24 9.02 15.17 -7.23
C PRO A 24 9.06 16.09 -6.01
N GLN A 25 7.94 16.72 -5.61
CA GLN A 25 7.93 17.67 -4.50
C GLN A 25 8.12 16.96 -3.17
N TYR A 26 7.37 15.88 -2.95
CA TYR A 26 7.54 14.99 -1.81
C TYR A 26 8.98 14.48 -1.70
N THR A 27 9.56 14.05 -2.82
CA THR A 27 10.91 13.49 -2.80
C THR A 27 11.99 14.57 -2.56
N ALA A 28 11.81 15.76 -3.11
CA ALA A 28 12.68 16.91 -2.86
C ALA A 28 12.66 17.31 -1.38
N VAL A 29 11.48 17.34 -0.76
CA VAL A 29 11.30 17.62 0.67
C VAL A 29 11.98 16.56 1.55
N LEU A 30 11.97 15.28 1.15
CA LEU A 30 12.69 14.23 1.88
C LEU A 30 14.21 14.32 1.76
N ALA A 31 14.71 14.83 0.63
CA ALA A 31 16.14 14.84 0.33
C ALA A 31 16.91 16.04 0.91
N ARG A 32 16.21 17.09 1.37
CA ARG A 32 16.85 18.34 1.85
C ARG A 32 17.24 18.29 3.33
N SER A 33 18.01 19.29 3.77
CA SER A 33 18.38 19.43 5.18
C SER A 33 17.18 19.78 6.04
N LYS A 34 17.21 19.40 7.33
CA LYS A 34 16.18 19.82 8.30
C LYS A 34 16.16 21.33 8.53
N ASP A 35 17.24 22.01 8.19
CA ASP A 35 17.37 23.46 8.31
C ASP A 35 16.63 24.21 7.17
N ASP A 36 16.32 23.52 6.07
CA ASP A 36 15.55 24.06 4.96
C ASP A 36 14.04 23.88 5.25
N GLY A 37 13.36 25.01 5.45
CA GLY A 37 11.91 25.07 5.64
C GLY A 37 11.11 24.70 4.38
N ILE A 38 9.78 24.62 4.52
CA ILE A 38 8.83 24.44 3.40
C ILE A 38 8.26 25.80 3.04
N GLY A 39 8.41 26.22 1.78
CA GLY A 39 7.70 27.40 1.26
C GLY A 39 6.20 27.16 1.18
N ILE A 40 5.37 28.20 1.32
CA ILE A 40 3.91 28.04 1.36
C ILE A 40 3.35 27.49 0.04
N GLU A 41 3.94 27.86 -1.09
CA GLU A 41 3.57 27.36 -2.41
C GLU A 41 3.97 25.89 -2.61
N GLU A 42 5.09 25.47 -2.00
CA GLU A 42 5.54 24.08 -2.00
C GLU A 42 4.66 23.21 -1.10
N LEU A 43 4.07 23.80 -0.06
CA LEU A 43 3.19 23.11 0.88
C LEU A 43 1.90 22.64 0.19
N ASP A 44 1.29 23.49 -0.63
CA ASP A 44 0.08 23.13 -1.38
C ASP A 44 0.35 22.00 -2.38
N ALA A 45 1.48 22.09 -3.11
CA ALA A 45 1.90 21.04 -4.03
C ALA A 45 2.21 19.71 -3.30
N LEU A 46 2.89 19.79 -2.16
CA LEU A 46 3.17 18.63 -1.31
C LEU A 46 1.89 17.99 -0.78
N GLN A 47 0.92 18.79 -0.34
CA GLN A 47 -0.36 18.29 0.14
C GLN A 47 -1.09 17.51 -0.96
N LEU A 48 -1.17 18.06 -2.17
CA LEU A 48 -1.81 17.39 -3.30
C LEU A 48 -1.13 16.05 -3.66
N GLU A 49 0.21 16.01 -3.67
CA GLU A 49 0.95 14.78 -3.92
C GLU A 49 0.70 13.71 -2.84
N LEU A 50 0.60 14.11 -1.58
CA LEU A 50 0.31 13.22 -0.45
C LEU A 50 -1.14 12.70 -0.47
N GLU A 51 -2.11 13.55 -0.79
CA GLU A 51 -3.50 13.15 -0.95
C GLU A 51 -3.66 12.16 -2.12
N THR A 52 -2.97 12.42 -3.23
CA THR A 52 -2.95 11.51 -4.38
C THR A 52 -2.32 10.17 -4.00
N LEU A 53 -1.21 10.18 -3.26
CA LEU A 53 -0.59 8.96 -2.74
C LEU A 53 -1.55 8.18 -1.85
N LEU A 54 -2.18 8.84 -0.88
CA LEU A 54 -3.13 8.21 0.03
C LEU A 54 -4.31 7.60 -0.72
N SER A 55 -4.87 8.33 -1.69
CA SER A 55 -5.96 7.86 -2.55
C SER A 55 -5.56 6.63 -3.36
N SER A 56 -4.32 6.56 -3.84
CA SER A 56 -3.81 5.39 -4.58
C SER A 56 -3.51 4.17 -3.70
N ALA A 57 -3.03 4.37 -2.48
CA ALA A 57 -2.64 3.29 -1.57
C ALA A 57 -3.83 2.70 -0.80
N SER A 58 -4.84 3.51 -0.48
CA SER A 58 -5.99 3.07 0.34
C SER A 58 -6.78 1.89 -0.25
N PRO A 59 -7.06 1.82 -1.56
CA PRO A 59 -7.68 0.64 -2.16
C PRO A 59 -6.80 -0.60 -2.05
N GLN A 60 -5.49 -0.46 -2.25
CA GLN A 60 -4.54 -1.57 -2.19
C GLN A 60 -4.46 -2.15 -0.78
N LEU A 61 -4.41 -1.29 0.23
CA LEU A 61 -4.43 -1.70 1.63
C LEU A 61 -5.70 -2.49 1.97
N ARG A 62 -6.87 -2.00 1.55
CA ARG A 62 -8.15 -2.70 1.77
C ARG A 62 -8.21 -4.08 1.11
N VAL A 63 -7.62 -4.23 -0.07
CA VAL A 63 -7.50 -5.53 -0.74
C VAL A 63 -6.63 -6.48 0.06
N LEU A 64 -5.47 -6.01 0.55
CA LEU A 64 -4.56 -6.83 1.38
C LEU A 64 -5.19 -7.21 2.72
N GLU A 65 -5.93 -6.31 3.36
CA GLU A 65 -6.69 -6.59 4.57
C GLU A 65 -7.76 -7.66 4.33
N ALA A 66 -8.50 -7.57 3.23
CA ALA A 66 -9.48 -8.58 2.84
C ALA A 66 -8.82 -9.94 2.56
N GLU A 67 -7.69 -9.97 1.86
CA GLU A 67 -6.90 -11.19 1.61
C GLU A 67 -6.39 -11.81 2.93
N THR A 68 -5.96 -10.98 3.88
CA THR A 68 -5.55 -11.43 5.23
C THR A 68 -6.72 -12.06 6.00
N GLN A 69 -7.91 -11.47 5.92
CA GLN A 69 -9.11 -12.01 6.55
C GLN A 69 -9.50 -13.35 5.92
N ILE A 70 -9.47 -13.45 4.59
CA ILE A 70 -9.76 -14.70 3.86
C ILE A 70 -8.82 -15.83 4.31
N LEU A 71 -7.52 -15.53 4.48
CA LEU A 71 -6.56 -16.53 4.98
C LEU A 71 -6.88 -16.95 6.42
N THR A 72 -7.24 -15.99 7.28
CA THR A 72 -7.60 -16.26 8.68
C THR A 72 -8.80 -17.19 8.75
N ASP A 73 -9.88 -16.87 8.01
CA ASP A 73 -11.09 -17.68 7.94
C ASP A 73 -10.81 -19.08 7.36
N TRP A 74 -9.94 -19.18 6.37
CA TRP A 74 -9.54 -20.45 5.76
C TRP A 74 -8.76 -21.32 6.73
N GLN A 75 -7.85 -20.73 7.50
CA GLN A 75 -7.09 -21.43 8.54
C GLN A 75 -8.02 -21.95 9.64
N ASP A 76 -8.98 -21.14 10.10
CA ASP A 76 -9.93 -21.53 11.14
C ASP A 76 -10.83 -22.69 10.68
N LYS A 77 -11.32 -22.65 9.43
CA LYS A 77 -12.07 -23.77 8.83
C LYS A 77 -11.22 -25.04 8.76
N LYS A 78 -9.93 -24.92 8.44
CA LYS A 78 -9.00 -26.07 8.40
C LYS A 78 -8.67 -26.60 9.81
N ALA A 79 -8.71 -25.75 10.84
CA ALA A 79 -8.48 -26.13 12.23
C ALA A 79 -9.70 -26.82 12.85
N GLY A 80 -10.92 -26.30 12.62
CA GLY A 80 -12.17 -26.92 13.10
C GLY A 80 -12.59 -28.20 12.36
N SER A 81 -11.91 -28.52 11.26
CA SER A 81 -12.10 -29.74 10.44
C SER A 81 -11.20 -30.91 10.88
N ARG A 82 -10.28 -30.69 11.84
CA ARG A 82 -9.45 -31.79 12.39
C ARG A 82 -10.27 -32.57 13.45
N PRO A 83 -10.48 -33.89 13.26
CA PRO A 83 -11.21 -34.72 14.22
C PRO A 83 -10.50 -34.88 15.56
#